data_AF-A0A6P4YV68-F1
#
_entry.id   AF-A0A6P4YV68-F1
#
_cell.length_a   1.000
_cell.length_b   1.000
_cell.length_c   1.000
_cell.angle_alpha   90.00
_cell.angle_beta   90.00
_cell.angle_gamma   90.00
#
_symmetry.space_group_name_H-M   'P 1'
#
loop_
_entity.id
_entity.type
_entity.pdbx_description
1 polymer ?
#
loop_
_entity_poly.entity_id
_entity_poly.type
_entity_poly.pdbx_seq_one_letter_code
_entity_poly.pdbx_strand_id
1 'polypeptide(L)'
;MVCQDSMDPVCQGCPADISVYSANREKIIDWVEPTWSDNSGDIADIFRSHIPGSLFYWGSPQFVYYIARDNAGNTGFCNFTVIVKQHACPYQAPPRNGALACDTWLGGQFCSVSCNRDFGFAREPESLYYCKQEEGGGRWSSLFPSFQGIIFPWPDCTRTSSPGVVGPFQVQYYTSDCAVDTEKIRQNFVEQAKMLNFLAEGFCMDEAECNIDNVHVSCGTSSTDGARKIHYFINVDFDVVITLKESSSFNGSFSQTATTQMGLFVLDIENTIMNGAFNISVGNHTISTIPGSFKIGETVLVCSQGRVLKDSACLSCPAGTFSNGTSCTDCPPGFYQDKEAQISCLPCLNGTATYHPRAVSAEECQEMCEHNTFDDETTNHCKNMSITAAPEIGSHGCPPDTVPYSNSCYILLDESADYMTARKICESGGGYLVVVKDEGEHQFLIDHLNSTVDIWIGLDDIINEGTFVYNDGSPLGAFSKWAHGEPNDGGGNQDCVHICGR
;
A
#
# COMPACT_ATOMS: atom_id res chain seq x y z
N MET A 1 -64.07 -38.35 -44.99
CA MET A 1 -63.23 -38.33 -43.78
C MET A 1 -62.55 -36.98 -43.73
N VAL A 2 -62.77 -36.21 -42.67
CA VAL A 2 -62.01 -34.98 -42.40
C VAL A 2 -60.82 -35.43 -41.57
N CYS A 3 -59.61 -35.28 -42.11
CA CYS A 3 -58.39 -35.50 -41.34
C CYS A 3 -58.27 -34.29 -40.39
N GLN A 4 -58.36 -34.52 -39.08
CA GLN A 4 -58.11 -33.50 -38.08
C GLN A 4 -56.73 -33.75 -37.47
N ASP A 5 -55.91 -32.70 -37.46
CA ASP A 5 -54.61 -32.77 -36.83
C ASP A 5 -54.74 -32.68 -35.30
N SER A 6 -53.92 -33.45 -34.60
CA SER A 6 -53.93 -33.60 -33.14
C SER A 6 -52.53 -33.77 -32.54
N MET A 7 -51.47 -33.66 -33.35
CA MET A 7 -50.10 -33.73 -32.87
C MET A 7 -49.57 -32.32 -32.64
N ASP A 8 -48.76 -32.14 -31.61
CA ASP A 8 -48.12 -30.86 -31.33
C ASP A 8 -46.93 -30.62 -32.26
N PRO A 9 -46.67 -29.37 -32.68
CA PRO A 9 -45.45 -28.99 -33.36
C PRO A 9 -44.19 -29.44 -32.60
N VAL A 10 -43.28 -30.10 -33.31
CA VAL A 10 -42.03 -30.60 -32.73
C VAL A 10 -40.91 -29.58 -32.93
N CYS A 11 -40.31 -29.16 -31.82
CA CYS A 11 -39.13 -28.30 -31.84
C CYS A 11 -37.88 -29.09 -32.25
N GLN A 12 -37.09 -28.53 -33.15
CA GLN A 12 -35.77 -29.01 -33.55
C GLN A 12 -34.71 -27.95 -33.18
N GLY A 13 -33.62 -28.37 -32.52
CA GLY A 13 -32.53 -27.46 -32.17
C GLY A 13 -32.86 -26.46 -31.05
N CYS A 14 -33.69 -26.85 -30.07
CA CYS A 14 -33.93 -26.01 -28.90
C CYS A 14 -32.60 -25.69 -28.18
N PRO A 15 -32.26 -24.40 -27.94
CA PRO A 15 -31.02 -24.04 -27.25
C PRO A 15 -30.94 -24.65 -25.85
N ALA A 16 -29.72 -24.93 -25.40
CA ALA A 16 -29.45 -25.28 -24.00
C ALA A 16 -29.36 -24.01 -23.14
N ASP A 17 -29.39 -24.17 -21.82
CA ASP A 17 -29.16 -23.07 -20.89
C ASP A 17 -27.82 -22.37 -21.14
N ILE A 18 -27.84 -21.04 -21.19
CA ILE A 18 -26.69 -20.19 -21.46
C ILE A 18 -26.22 -19.55 -20.16
N SER A 19 -24.98 -19.78 -19.76
CA SER A 19 -24.35 -19.15 -18.61
C SER A 19 -23.06 -18.46 -19.05
N VAL A 20 -23.02 -17.13 -19.02
CA VAL A 20 -21.85 -16.34 -19.46
C VAL A 20 -21.40 -15.36 -18.39
N TYR A 21 -20.10 -15.06 -18.36
CA TYR A 21 -19.54 -13.99 -17.53
C TYR A 21 -19.52 -12.67 -18.30
N SER A 22 -19.71 -11.56 -17.61
CA SER A 22 -19.57 -10.23 -18.20
C SER A 22 -19.03 -9.23 -17.19
N ALA A 23 -18.15 -8.34 -17.66
CA ALA A 23 -17.67 -7.18 -16.91
C ALA A 23 -18.70 -6.04 -16.84
N ASN A 24 -19.66 -6.01 -17.77
CA ASN A 24 -20.75 -5.03 -17.80
C ASN A 24 -22.04 -5.63 -17.24
N ARG A 25 -22.83 -4.79 -16.56
CA ARG A 25 -24.11 -5.20 -15.96
C ARG A 25 -25.10 -5.76 -16.98
N GLU A 26 -24.93 -5.36 -18.23
CA GLU A 26 -25.71 -5.79 -19.37
C GLU A 26 -24.83 -6.51 -20.40
N LYS A 27 -25.36 -7.58 -20.98
CA LYS A 27 -24.69 -8.37 -22.01
C LYS A 27 -25.69 -8.74 -23.09
N ILE A 28 -25.32 -8.46 -24.34
CA ILE A 28 -26.05 -8.96 -25.50
C ILE A 28 -25.75 -10.45 -25.65
N ILE A 29 -26.79 -11.27 -25.72
CA ILE A 29 -26.69 -12.72 -25.85
C ILE A 29 -27.27 -13.13 -27.19
N ASP A 30 -26.50 -13.94 -27.91
CA ASP A 30 -26.88 -14.47 -29.21
C ASP A 30 -27.03 -16.00 -29.13
N TRP A 31 -27.97 -16.54 -29.90
CA TRP A 31 -28.22 -17.99 -29.98
C TRP A 31 -28.87 -18.34 -31.32
N VAL A 32 -28.77 -19.61 -31.71
CA VAL A 32 -29.45 -20.10 -32.91
C VAL A 32 -30.92 -20.35 -32.58
N GLU A 33 -31.83 -19.74 -33.33
CA GLU A 33 -33.27 -19.94 -33.10
C GLU A 33 -33.69 -21.38 -33.40
N PRO A 34 -34.60 -21.96 -32.60
CA PRO A 34 -35.15 -23.28 -32.86
C PRO A 34 -36.01 -23.29 -34.13
N THR A 35 -35.95 -24.40 -34.86
CA THR A 35 -36.85 -24.66 -35.99
C THR A 35 -37.99 -25.58 -35.57
N TRP A 36 -39.08 -25.56 -36.34
CA TRP A 36 -40.30 -26.29 -36.00
C TRP A 36 -40.73 -27.16 -37.16
N SER A 37 -41.10 -28.40 -36.85
CA SER A 37 -41.63 -29.36 -37.81
C SER A 37 -42.94 -29.91 -37.28
N ASP A 38 -43.93 -30.02 -38.15
CA ASP A 38 -45.24 -30.56 -37.81
C ASP A 38 -45.69 -31.56 -38.90
N ASN A 39 -46.55 -32.51 -38.56
CA ASN A 39 -47.06 -33.53 -39.49
C ASN A 39 -48.07 -32.98 -40.51
N SER A 40 -48.76 -31.86 -40.22
CA SER A 40 -49.54 -31.13 -41.22
C SER A 40 -48.69 -30.27 -42.14
N GLY A 41 -47.47 -29.93 -41.71
CA GLY A 41 -46.54 -29.07 -42.44
C GLY A 41 -46.83 -27.57 -42.31
N ASP A 42 -47.89 -27.18 -41.59
CA ASP A 42 -48.36 -25.80 -41.50
C ASP A 42 -48.28 -25.25 -40.05
N ILE A 43 -47.21 -24.51 -39.76
CA ILE A 43 -47.10 -23.71 -38.52
C ILE A 43 -47.81 -22.37 -38.72
N ALA A 44 -48.79 -22.07 -37.87
CA ALA A 44 -49.58 -20.85 -37.94
C ALA A 44 -48.81 -19.64 -37.39
N ASP A 45 -48.20 -19.80 -36.21
CA ASP A 45 -47.54 -18.72 -35.49
C ASP A 45 -46.47 -19.24 -34.52
N ILE A 46 -45.44 -18.42 -34.32
CA ILE A 46 -44.36 -18.67 -33.35
C ILE A 46 -44.25 -17.45 -32.43
N PHE A 47 -44.63 -17.61 -31.18
CA PHE A 47 -44.39 -16.65 -30.13
C PHE A 47 -43.04 -16.88 -29.49
N ARG A 48 -42.34 -15.78 -29.20
CA ARG A 48 -41.04 -15.80 -28.51
C ARG A 48 -40.99 -14.71 -27.47
N SER A 49 -40.40 -15.02 -26.34
CA SER A 49 -40.15 -14.04 -25.27
C SER A 49 -39.01 -13.07 -25.59
N HIS A 50 -37.97 -13.56 -26.27
CA HIS A 50 -36.77 -12.81 -26.64
C HIS A 50 -36.32 -13.20 -28.06
N ILE A 51 -35.47 -12.37 -28.67
CA ILE A 51 -34.82 -12.65 -29.96
C ILE A 51 -33.30 -12.76 -29.80
N PRO A 52 -32.59 -13.49 -30.67
CA PRO A 52 -31.13 -13.47 -30.67
C PRO A 52 -30.60 -12.04 -30.79
N GLY A 53 -29.60 -11.70 -29.98
CA GLY A 53 -29.12 -10.33 -29.83
C GLY A 53 -29.89 -9.49 -28.79
N SER A 54 -30.78 -10.10 -28.00
CA SER A 54 -31.44 -9.41 -26.88
C SER A 54 -30.45 -9.10 -25.75
N LEU A 55 -30.74 -8.03 -25.00
CA LEU A 55 -29.96 -7.61 -23.84
C LEU A 55 -30.41 -8.36 -22.58
N PHE A 56 -29.45 -8.90 -21.83
CA PHE A 56 -29.67 -9.55 -20.54
C PHE A 56 -28.86 -8.86 -19.45
N TYR A 57 -29.32 -8.98 -18.21
CA TYR A 57 -28.72 -8.34 -17.04
C TYR A 57 -28.18 -9.37 -16.05
N TRP A 58 -27.20 -8.95 -15.25
CA TRP A 58 -26.68 -9.74 -14.15
C TRP A 58 -27.73 -10.20 -13.15
N GLY A 59 -27.43 -11.34 -12.51
CA GLY A 59 -28.12 -11.81 -11.32
C GLY A 59 -29.11 -12.92 -11.63
N SER A 60 -30.40 -12.63 -11.43
CA SER A 60 -31.44 -13.66 -11.50
C SER A 60 -31.52 -14.32 -12.89
N PRO A 61 -31.67 -15.66 -12.95
CA PRO A 61 -31.86 -16.37 -14.20
C PRO A 61 -33.07 -15.83 -14.99
N GLN A 62 -32.87 -15.55 -16.28
CA GLN A 62 -33.92 -15.07 -17.17
C GLN A 62 -34.39 -16.20 -18.07
N PHE A 63 -35.71 -16.43 -18.12
CA PHE A 63 -36.30 -17.53 -18.89
C PHE A 63 -36.63 -17.09 -20.30
N VAL A 64 -36.06 -17.77 -21.29
CA VAL A 64 -36.38 -17.60 -22.71
C VAL A 64 -37.26 -18.78 -23.12
N TYR A 65 -38.46 -18.47 -23.61
CA TYR A 65 -39.38 -19.46 -24.16
C TYR A 65 -39.84 -19.10 -25.57
N TYR A 66 -40.10 -20.15 -26.34
CA TYR A 66 -40.72 -20.18 -27.66
C TYR A 66 -41.96 -21.08 -27.61
N ILE A 67 -43.03 -20.63 -28.24
CA ILE A 67 -44.30 -21.36 -28.36
C ILE A 67 -44.68 -21.37 -29.83
N ALA A 68 -44.71 -22.54 -30.46
CA ALA A 68 -45.21 -22.69 -31.82
C ALA A 68 -46.62 -23.25 -31.79
N ARG A 69 -47.51 -22.67 -32.60
CA ARG A 69 -48.89 -23.10 -32.76
C ARG A 69 -49.13 -23.49 -34.22
N ASP A 70 -49.78 -24.63 -34.44
CA ASP A 70 -50.22 -25.06 -35.77
C ASP A 70 -51.60 -24.47 -36.15
N ASN A 71 -52.05 -24.71 -37.38
CA ASN A 71 -53.37 -24.27 -37.84
C ASN A 71 -54.55 -25.01 -37.17
N ALA A 72 -54.30 -26.12 -36.48
CA ALA A 72 -55.31 -26.88 -35.73
C ALA A 72 -55.46 -26.40 -34.26
N GLY A 73 -54.52 -25.59 -33.78
CA GLY A 73 -54.47 -25.05 -32.43
C GLY A 73 -53.59 -25.83 -31.45
N ASN A 74 -52.86 -26.86 -31.88
CA ASN A 74 -51.90 -27.60 -31.05
C ASN A 74 -50.66 -26.74 -30.79
N THR A 75 -49.93 -27.01 -29.69
CA THR A 75 -48.84 -26.11 -29.25
C THR A 75 -47.59 -26.86 -28.80
N GLY A 76 -46.47 -26.56 -29.45
CA GLY A 76 -45.14 -27.01 -29.07
C GLY A 76 -44.37 -25.96 -28.26
N PHE A 77 -43.48 -26.42 -27.37
CA PHE A 77 -42.70 -25.56 -26.48
C PHE A 77 -41.20 -25.83 -26.59
N CYS A 78 -40.41 -24.77 -26.52
CA CYS A 78 -38.98 -24.80 -26.30
C CYS A 78 -38.63 -23.71 -25.31
N ASN A 79 -37.89 -24.03 -24.25
CA ASN A 79 -37.44 -23.07 -23.26
C ASN A 79 -36.03 -23.38 -22.79
N PHE A 80 -35.32 -22.31 -22.43
CA PHE A 80 -33.99 -22.37 -21.86
C PHE A 80 -33.77 -21.12 -20.99
N THR A 81 -32.73 -21.17 -20.18
CA THR A 81 -32.41 -20.15 -19.21
C THR A 81 -31.15 -19.41 -19.62
N VAL A 82 -31.16 -18.08 -19.52
CA VAL A 82 -29.99 -17.23 -19.71
C VAL A 82 -29.57 -16.65 -18.36
N ILE A 83 -28.31 -16.88 -17.98
CA ILE A 83 -27.71 -16.39 -16.74
C ILE A 83 -26.45 -15.60 -17.10
N VAL A 84 -26.47 -14.30 -16.81
CA VAL A 84 -25.29 -13.44 -16.91
C VAL A 84 -24.67 -13.33 -15.51
N LYS A 85 -23.45 -13.85 -15.35
CA LYS A 85 -22.69 -13.88 -14.10
C LYS A 85 -21.66 -12.76 -14.06
N GLN A 86 -21.37 -12.29 -12.84
CA GLN A 86 -20.21 -11.43 -12.57
C GLN A 86 -18.94 -12.25 -12.41
N HIS A 87 -17.81 -11.62 -12.67
CA HIS A 87 -16.51 -12.15 -12.29
C HIS A 87 -16.33 -12.07 -10.77
N ALA A 88 -15.88 -13.17 -10.18
CA ALA A 88 -15.48 -13.20 -8.78
C ALA A 88 -14.16 -12.43 -8.60
N CYS A 89 -14.03 -11.72 -7.48
CA CYS A 89 -12.75 -11.17 -7.08
C CYS A 89 -11.86 -12.25 -6.44
N PRO A 90 -10.53 -12.06 -6.46
CA PRO A 90 -9.59 -12.92 -5.74
C PRO A 90 -10.06 -13.12 -4.30
N TYR A 91 -10.18 -14.39 -3.90
CA TYR A 91 -10.49 -14.72 -2.52
C TYR A 91 -9.35 -14.23 -1.63
N GLN A 92 -9.71 -13.53 -0.56
CA GLN A 92 -8.76 -13.07 0.43
C GLN A 92 -9.27 -13.51 1.81
N ALA A 93 -8.37 -14.05 2.62
CA ALA A 93 -8.71 -14.49 3.97
C ALA A 93 -9.05 -13.30 4.88
N PRO A 94 -9.88 -13.48 5.93
CA PRO A 94 -10.10 -12.43 6.92
C PRO A 94 -8.78 -11.96 7.55
N PRO A 95 -8.69 -10.69 7.99
CA PRO A 95 -7.53 -10.21 8.70
C PRO A 95 -7.20 -11.11 9.89
N ARG A 96 -5.91 -11.34 10.13
CA ARG A 96 -5.46 -12.02 11.34
C ARG A 96 -5.92 -11.21 12.56
N ASN A 97 -6.48 -11.90 13.55
CA ASN A 97 -7.13 -11.29 14.72
C ASN A 97 -8.29 -10.32 14.39
N GLY A 98 -8.92 -10.49 13.22
CA GLY A 98 -10.07 -9.72 12.80
C GLY A 98 -11.20 -10.58 12.22
N ALA A 99 -12.14 -9.91 11.58
CA ALA A 99 -13.29 -10.49 10.91
C ALA A 99 -13.52 -9.81 9.56
N LEU A 100 -14.05 -10.59 8.62
CA LEU A 100 -14.44 -10.16 7.28
C LEU A 100 -15.95 -10.30 7.14
N ALA A 101 -16.64 -9.22 6.83
CA ALA A 101 -18.07 -9.21 6.55
C ALA A 101 -18.28 -8.87 5.07
N CYS A 102 -18.75 -9.85 4.30
CA CYS A 102 -19.03 -9.69 2.88
C CYS A 102 -20.51 -9.92 2.57
N ASP A 103 -21.03 -9.14 1.63
CA ASP A 103 -22.40 -9.26 1.14
C ASP A 103 -22.46 -9.01 -0.38
N THR A 104 -23.51 -9.49 -1.02
CA THR A 104 -23.74 -9.35 -2.46
C THR A 104 -25.02 -8.56 -2.68
N TRP A 105 -24.89 -7.28 -3.01
CA TRP A 105 -26.02 -6.37 -3.24
C TRP A 105 -25.98 -5.80 -4.66
N LEU A 106 -27.14 -5.68 -5.33
CA LEU A 106 -27.28 -5.10 -6.68
C LEU A 106 -26.43 -5.74 -7.79
N GLY A 107 -25.86 -6.92 -7.54
CA GLY A 107 -24.92 -7.57 -8.45
C GLY A 107 -23.49 -7.05 -8.32
N GLY A 108 -23.02 -6.80 -7.10
CA GLY A 108 -21.60 -6.64 -6.80
C GLY A 108 -21.30 -7.25 -5.43
N GLN A 109 -20.07 -7.77 -5.27
CA GLN A 109 -19.58 -8.25 -3.98
C GLN A 109 -18.94 -7.08 -3.22
N PHE A 110 -19.37 -6.88 -1.98
CA PHE A 110 -18.84 -5.85 -1.08
C PHE A 110 -18.31 -6.53 0.17
N CYS A 111 -17.20 -6.05 0.69
CA CYS A 111 -16.58 -6.56 1.90
C CYS A 111 -16.09 -5.42 2.79
N SER A 112 -16.18 -5.62 4.09
CA SER A 112 -15.61 -4.75 5.12
C SER A 112 -14.86 -5.60 6.13
N VAL A 113 -13.81 -5.02 6.70
CA VAL A 113 -12.95 -5.69 7.68
C VAL A 113 -13.01 -5.00 9.02
N SER A 114 -12.84 -5.77 10.09
CA SER A 114 -12.85 -5.27 11.47
C SER A 114 -11.89 -6.07 12.33
N CYS A 115 -11.42 -5.47 13.44
CA CYS A 115 -10.56 -6.15 14.40
C CYS A 115 -11.37 -6.72 15.57
N ASN A 116 -10.87 -7.82 16.13
CA ASN A 116 -11.37 -8.35 17.38
C ASN A 116 -11.05 -7.39 18.54
N ARG A 117 -11.73 -7.60 19.69
CA ARG A 117 -11.48 -6.84 20.91
C ARG A 117 -9.99 -6.88 21.30
N ASP A 118 -9.44 -5.73 21.69
CA ASP A 118 -8.03 -5.52 22.08
C ASP A 118 -7.02 -5.61 20.91
N PHE A 119 -7.50 -5.62 19.67
CA PHE A 119 -6.70 -5.51 18.45
C PHE A 119 -7.15 -4.30 17.63
N GLY A 120 -6.25 -3.78 16.80
CA GLY A 120 -6.53 -2.65 15.92
C GLY A 120 -5.70 -2.69 14.64
N PHE A 121 -6.07 -1.84 13.69
CA PHE A 121 -5.37 -1.70 12.43
C PHE A 121 -4.24 -0.68 12.53
N ALA A 122 -2.99 -1.11 12.35
CA ALA A 122 -1.85 -0.18 12.32
C ALA A 122 -1.90 0.76 11.09
N ARG A 123 -2.51 0.28 10.00
CA ARG A 123 -2.89 1.04 8.80
C ARG A 123 -4.38 0.90 8.60
N GLU A 124 -5.09 2.02 8.50
CA GLU A 124 -6.55 1.98 8.31
C GLU A 124 -6.92 1.32 6.98
N PRO A 125 -7.79 0.30 6.96
CA PRO A 125 -8.31 -0.27 5.73
C PRO A 125 -9.26 0.69 5.04
N GLU A 126 -9.62 0.36 3.80
CA GLU A 126 -10.72 1.02 3.12
C GLU A 126 -12.04 0.76 3.85
N SER A 127 -12.88 1.80 3.95
CA SER A 127 -14.19 1.69 4.63
C SER A 127 -15.11 0.64 3.99
N LEU A 128 -15.01 0.44 2.68
CA LEU A 128 -15.75 -0.55 1.93
C LEU A 128 -14.97 -0.99 0.69
N TYR A 129 -14.66 -2.27 0.62
CA TYR A 129 -14.11 -2.91 -0.57
C TYR A 129 -15.26 -3.38 -1.45
N TYR A 130 -15.21 -3.09 -2.75
CA TYR A 130 -16.14 -3.63 -3.73
C TYR A 130 -15.39 -4.34 -4.84
N CYS A 131 -16.02 -5.37 -5.39
CA CYS A 131 -15.47 -6.13 -6.50
C CYS A 131 -15.75 -5.42 -7.82
N LYS A 132 -14.79 -4.62 -8.28
CA LYS A 132 -14.83 -3.97 -9.59
C LYS A 132 -14.75 -5.03 -10.68
N GLN A 133 -15.60 -4.90 -11.68
CA GLN A 133 -15.70 -5.82 -12.79
C GLN A 133 -14.85 -5.28 -13.95
N GLU A 134 -13.86 -6.05 -14.40
CA GLU A 134 -12.95 -5.69 -15.49
C GLU A 134 -12.94 -6.81 -16.54
N GLU A 135 -12.52 -6.50 -17.77
CA GLU A 135 -12.36 -7.53 -18.81
C GLU A 135 -11.23 -8.48 -18.38
N GLY A 136 -11.58 -9.76 -18.14
CA GLY A 136 -10.64 -10.77 -17.66
C GLY A 136 -10.81 -11.16 -16.19
N GLY A 137 -11.56 -10.42 -15.37
CA GLY A 137 -11.78 -10.80 -13.97
C GLY A 137 -12.36 -9.72 -13.07
N GLY A 138 -12.60 -10.08 -11.80
CA GLY A 138 -12.95 -9.13 -10.76
C GLY A 138 -11.70 -8.63 -10.05
N ARG A 139 -11.62 -7.33 -9.73
CA ARG A 139 -10.53 -6.74 -8.94
C ARG A 139 -11.09 -5.96 -7.75
N TRP A 140 -10.48 -6.13 -6.57
CA TRP A 140 -10.87 -5.34 -5.40
C TRP A 140 -10.56 -3.86 -5.62
N SER A 141 -11.53 -3.03 -5.27
CA SER A 141 -11.45 -1.57 -5.38
C SER A 141 -12.19 -0.91 -4.21
N SER A 142 -11.92 0.38 -3.99
CA SER A 142 -12.64 1.22 -3.02
C SER A 142 -13.45 2.27 -3.78
N LEU A 143 -14.64 2.62 -3.29
CA LEU A 143 -15.48 3.68 -3.88
C LEU A 143 -14.89 5.07 -3.66
N PHE A 144 -14.08 5.21 -2.62
CA PHE A 144 -13.38 6.43 -2.26
C PHE A 144 -11.90 6.06 -2.07
N PRO A 145 -11.15 5.81 -3.17
CA PRO A 145 -9.76 5.43 -3.07
C PRO A 145 -8.99 6.50 -2.30
N SER A 146 -8.14 6.07 -1.37
CA SER A 146 -7.21 6.98 -0.72
C SER A 146 -6.27 7.62 -1.76
N PHE A 147 -5.68 8.78 -1.44
CA PHE A 147 -4.69 9.43 -2.31
C PHE A 147 -3.47 8.53 -2.62
N GLN A 148 -3.26 7.46 -1.83
CA GLN A 148 -2.17 6.49 -1.97
C GLN A 148 -2.62 5.19 -2.67
N GLY A 149 -3.82 5.18 -3.27
CA GLY A 149 -4.42 3.98 -3.87
C GLY A 149 -5.19 3.13 -2.86
N ILE A 150 -5.57 1.92 -3.28
CA ILE A 150 -6.29 0.96 -2.43
C ILE A 150 -5.30 0.16 -1.58
N ILE A 151 -5.57 0.08 -0.27
CA ILE A 151 -4.83 -0.83 0.61
C ILE A 151 -5.41 -2.24 0.45
N PHE A 152 -4.80 -3.03 -0.44
CA PHE A 152 -5.10 -4.44 -0.66
C PHE A 152 -3.80 -5.26 -0.77
N PRO A 153 -3.70 -6.46 -0.16
CA PRO A 153 -4.68 -7.09 0.72
C PRO A 153 -4.99 -6.25 1.96
N TRP A 154 -6.19 -6.40 2.54
CA TRP A 154 -6.56 -5.63 3.72
C TRP A 154 -5.60 -5.92 4.89
N PRO A 155 -5.26 -4.91 5.71
CA PRO A 155 -4.26 -5.06 6.76
C PRO A 155 -4.70 -6.06 7.84
N ASP A 156 -3.73 -6.74 8.43
CA ASP A 156 -3.94 -7.56 9.62
C ASP A 156 -4.09 -6.70 10.89
N CYS A 157 -4.79 -7.25 11.88
CA CYS A 157 -4.97 -6.63 13.17
C CYS A 157 -3.86 -7.05 14.14
N THR A 158 -3.21 -6.08 14.76
CA THR A 158 -2.18 -6.30 15.79
C THR A 158 -2.70 -5.88 17.15
N ARG A 159 -2.09 -6.43 18.20
CA ARG A 159 -2.53 -6.19 19.58
C ARG A 159 -2.30 -4.73 19.96
N THR A 160 -3.28 -4.11 20.60
CA THR A 160 -3.10 -2.76 21.16
C THR A 160 -2.27 -2.81 22.44
N SER A 161 -1.46 -1.80 22.64
CA SER A 161 -0.62 -1.61 23.82
C SER A 161 -0.62 -0.14 24.25
N SER A 162 -0.28 0.12 25.51
CA SER A 162 -0.23 1.49 26.00
C SER A 162 1.00 2.24 25.48
N PRO A 163 0.86 3.50 25.03
CA PRO A 163 1.99 4.32 24.63
C PRO A 163 2.78 4.79 25.85
N GLY A 164 4.09 4.93 25.71
CA GLY A 164 4.89 5.71 26.65
C GLY A 164 4.56 7.20 26.57
N VAL A 165 5.01 7.96 27.56
CA VAL A 165 4.84 9.42 27.61
C VAL A 165 6.20 10.08 27.62
N VAL A 166 6.42 11.03 26.71
CA VAL A 166 7.61 11.89 26.69
C VAL A 166 7.22 13.27 27.18
N GLY A 167 7.89 13.73 28.24
CA GLY A 167 7.85 15.11 28.69
C GLY A 167 9.11 15.83 28.22
N PRO A 168 9.01 16.82 27.31
CA PRO A 168 10.13 17.68 26.98
C PRO A 168 10.25 18.79 28.04
N PHE A 169 11.46 19.00 28.54
CA PHE A 169 11.76 19.95 29.59
C PHE A 169 12.95 20.83 29.24
N GLN A 170 12.97 22.04 29.80
CA GLN A 170 14.09 22.97 29.67
C GLN A 170 14.40 23.60 31.02
N VAL A 171 15.68 23.74 31.36
CA VAL A 171 16.15 24.51 32.52
C VAL A 171 17.33 25.39 32.13
N GLN A 172 17.46 26.57 32.75
CA GLN A 172 18.55 27.50 32.49
C GLN A 172 19.49 27.64 33.69
N TYR A 173 20.78 27.81 33.41
CA TYR A 173 21.82 28.02 34.40
C TYR A 173 22.59 29.32 34.15
N TYR A 174 23.03 29.98 35.23
CA TYR A 174 23.88 31.18 35.13
C TYR A 174 25.31 30.80 34.72
N THR A 175 25.87 31.46 33.70
CA THR A 175 27.29 31.33 33.36
C THR A 175 27.95 32.69 33.12
N SER A 176 29.27 32.77 33.28
CA SER A 176 30.05 33.97 33.00
C SER A 176 30.35 34.14 31.51
N ASP A 177 30.45 33.03 30.77
CA ASP A 177 30.73 32.96 29.34
C ASP A 177 30.27 31.60 28.77
N CYS A 178 30.39 31.41 27.46
CA CYS A 178 30.04 30.16 26.77
C CYS A 178 31.22 29.21 26.55
N ALA A 179 32.40 29.45 27.14
CA ALA A 179 33.56 28.57 27.02
C ALA A 179 33.47 27.41 28.04
N VAL A 180 32.36 26.67 27.97
CA VAL A 180 32.00 25.60 28.91
C VAL A 180 32.03 24.23 28.24
N ASP A 181 32.40 23.20 28.99
CA ASP A 181 32.39 21.81 28.52
C ASP A 181 30.97 21.26 28.55
N THR A 182 30.29 21.33 27.40
CA THR A 182 28.89 20.94 27.24
C THR A 182 28.64 19.45 27.49
N GLU A 183 29.59 18.58 27.15
CA GLU A 183 29.45 17.13 27.36
C GLU A 183 29.58 16.80 28.85
N LYS A 184 30.48 17.47 29.56
CA LYS A 184 30.60 17.30 31.02
C LYS A 184 29.41 17.86 31.78
N ILE A 185 28.84 18.95 31.30
CA ILE A 185 27.56 19.47 31.78
C ILE A 185 26.45 18.45 31.57
N ARG A 186 26.36 17.88 30.35
CA ARG A 186 25.36 16.86 30.00
C ARG A 186 25.45 15.66 30.92
N GLN A 187 26.65 15.11 31.13
CA GLN A 187 26.87 13.96 32.01
C GLN A 187 26.48 14.25 33.46
N ASN A 188 26.94 15.38 34.01
CA ASN A 188 26.61 15.76 35.38
C ASN A 188 25.11 15.99 35.57
N PHE A 189 24.45 16.61 34.58
CA PHE A 189 23.00 16.79 34.59
C PHE A 189 22.27 15.45 34.60
N VAL A 190 22.63 14.51 33.72
CA VAL A 190 22.03 13.17 33.67
C VAL A 190 22.22 12.44 35.02
N GLU A 191 23.40 12.52 35.62
CA GLU A 191 23.67 11.93 36.95
C GLU A 191 22.80 12.54 38.05
N GLN A 192 22.65 13.87 38.09
CA GLN A 192 21.80 14.52 39.08
C GLN A 192 20.31 14.23 38.87
N ALA A 193 19.84 14.25 37.62
CA ALA A 193 18.46 13.91 37.28
C ALA A 193 18.14 12.46 37.67
N LYS A 194 19.06 11.52 37.41
CA LYS A 194 18.92 10.11 37.84
C LYS A 194 18.95 9.97 39.37
N MET A 195 19.70 10.82 40.09
CA MET A 195 19.69 10.82 41.56
C MET A 195 18.38 11.36 42.17
N LEU A 196 17.66 12.24 41.47
CA LEU A 196 16.33 12.68 41.92
C LEU A 196 15.32 11.53 41.93
N ASN A 197 15.48 10.52 41.08
CA ASN A 197 14.66 9.31 41.09
C ASN A 197 14.77 8.52 42.42
N PHE A 198 15.82 8.71 43.22
CA PHE A 198 15.99 8.01 44.50
C PHE A 198 15.16 8.60 45.66
N LEU A 199 14.72 9.87 45.56
CA LEU A 199 14.09 10.58 46.68
C LEU A 199 12.55 10.56 46.65
N ALA A 200 11.93 10.10 45.58
CA ALA A 200 10.47 9.96 45.48
C ALA A 200 10.09 8.47 45.54
N GLU A 201 9.38 8.03 46.58
CA GLU A 201 8.86 6.66 46.78
C GLU A 201 7.79 6.25 45.73
N GLY A 202 8.04 6.45 44.43
CA GLY A 202 7.07 6.15 43.37
C GLY A 202 7.42 6.63 41.96
N PHE A 203 8.53 7.37 41.77
CA PHE A 203 8.92 7.86 40.46
C PHE A 203 10.07 7.03 39.89
N CYS A 204 9.80 6.33 38.77
CA CYS A 204 10.80 5.55 38.01
C CYS A 204 11.55 4.50 38.86
N MET A 205 10.86 3.44 39.28
CA MET A 205 11.44 2.36 40.10
C MET A 205 12.42 1.45 39.35
N ASP A 206 12.47 1.53 38.01
CA ASP A 206 13.35 0.73 37.14
C ASP A 206 13.92 1.64 36.02
N GLU A 207 15.22 1.54 35.75
CA GLU A 207 15.87 2.23 34.63
C GLU A 207 15.27 1.79 33.28
N ALA A 208 14.69 0.60 33.20
CA ALA A 208 13.97 0.13 32.03
C ALA A 208 12.61 0.83 31.82
N GLU A 209 12.09 1.55 32.83
CA GLU A 209 10.78 2.21 32.79
C GLU A 209 10.88 3.72 32.53
N CYS A 210 12.09 4.28 32.57
CA CYS A 210 12.29 5.73 32.61
C CYS A 210 13.67 6.14 32.06
N ASN A 211 13.69 6.94 30.98
CA ASN A 211 14.93 7.36 30.32
C ASN A 211 15.04 8.89 30.22
N ILE A 212 16.20 9.45 30.58
CA ILE A 212 16.54 10.90 30.53
C ILE A 212 17.85 11.13 29.76
N ASP A 213 18.25 10.22 28.87
CA ASP A 213 19.55 10.30 28.18
C ASP A 213 19.55 11.31 27.01
N ASN A 214 18.37 11.67 26.50
CA ASN A 214 18.17 12.72 25.50
C ASN A 214 18.35 14.10 26.14
N VAL A 215 19.60 14.52 26.35
CA VAL A 215 19.95 15.82 26.94
C VAL A 215 20.78 16.61 25.94
N HIS A 216 20.29 17.79 25.58
CA HIS A 216 20.97 18.76 24.73
C HIS A 216 21.36 19.99 25.56
N VAL A 217 22.62 20.42 25.44
CA VAL A 217 23.17 21.57 26.16
C VAL A 217 23.57 22.65 25.16
N SER A 218 22.97 23.83 25.29
CA SER A 218 23.26 24.99 24.45
C SER A 218 23.59 26.22 25.31
N CYS A 219 24.30 27.20 24.75
CA CYS A 219 24.60 28.46 25.43
C CYS A 219 23.90 29.63 24.73
N GLY A 220 23.24 30.50 25.49
CA GLY A 220 22.53 31.67 25.02
C GLY A 220 23.05 32.97 25.63
N THR A 221 22.69 34.09 25.00
CA THR A 221 23.00 35.44 25.49
C THR A 221 21.74 36.30 25.57
N SER A 222 21.65 37.13 26.60
CA SER A 222 20.59 38.13 26.74
C SER A 222 21.22 39.52 26.90
N SER A 223 20.79 40.46 26.08
CA SER A 223 21.16 41.88 26.15
C SER A 223 19.90 42.66 26.51
N THR A 224 19.86 43.29 27.68
CA THR A 224 18.81 44.24 28.01
C THR A 224 19.07 45.54 27.25
N ASP A 225 18.15 45.92 26.36
CA ASP A 225 18.22 47.16 25.60
C ASP A 225 18.48 48.36 26.53
N GLY A 226 19.69 48.93 26.41
CA GLY A 226 20.14 50.09 27.19
C GLY A 226 21.40 49.91 28.04
N ALA A 227 21.91 48.68 28.24
CA ALA A 227 23.14 48.45 29.00
C ALA A 227 24.15 47.55 28.26
N ARG A 228 25.43 47.93 28.26
CA ARG A 228 26.58 47.14 27.76
C ARG A 228 26.83 45.80 28.50
N LYS A 229 25.86 45.28 29.25
CA LYS A 229 26.02 44.04 30.02
C LYS A 229 25.31 42.90 29.30
N ILE A 230 26.10 42.03 28.69
CA ILE A 230 25.66 40.76 28.13
C ILE A 230 25.61 39.76 29.29
N HIS A 231 24.46 39.12 29.48
CA HIS A 231 24.30 37.99 30.38
C HIS A 231 24.35 36.69 29.59
N TYR A 232 25.15 35.74 30.06
CA TYR A 232 25.26 34.41 29.47
C TYR A 232 24.47 33.41 30.31
N PHE A 233 23.82 32.47 29.63
CA PHE A 233 23.10 31.38 30.28
C PHE A 233 23.28 30.10 29.48
N ILE A 234 23.22 28.96 30.18
CA ILE A 234 23.26 27.63 29.57
C ILE A 234 21.83 27.11 29.58
N ASN A 235 21.29 26.72 28.43
CA ASN A 235 20.04 25.96 28.35
C ASN A 235 20.38 24.48 28.36
N VAL A 236 19.66 23.73 29.19
CA VAL A 236 19.66 22.28 29.16
C VAL A 236 18.25 21.85 28.79
N ASP A 237 18.11 21.34 27.58
CA ASP A 237 16.89 20.76 27.02
C ASP A 237 16.97 19.24 27.20
N PHE A 238 15.93 18.62 27.74
CA PHE A 238 15.95 17.18 27.99
C PHE A 238 14.56 16.54 27.89
N ASP A 239 14.54 15.28 27.48
CA ASP A 239 13.32 14.48 27.43
C ASP A 239 13.29 13.48 28.58
N VAL A 240 12.13 13.36 29.24
CA VAL A 240 11.85 12.25 30.15
C VAL A 240 10.86 11.32 29.48
N VAL A 241 11.31 10.10 29.20
CA VAL A 241 10.48 9.05 28.59
C VAL A 241 10.03 8.09 29.67
N ILE A 242 8.72 7.95 29.87
CA ILE A 242 8.11 7.00 30.82
C ILE A 242 7.44 5.86 30.04
N THR A 243 7.86 4.63 30.31
CA THR A 243 7.30 3.40 29.73
C THR A 243 7.00 2.40 30.84
N LEU A 244 5.73 2.07 31.12
CA LEU A 244 5.40 1.06 32.13
C LEU A 244 5.39 -0.34 31.51
N LYS A 245 5.85 -1.35 32.25
CA LYS A 245 5.81 -2.76 31.81
C LYS A 245 4.36 -3.18 31.56
N GLU A 246 4.13 -3.84 30.42
CA GLU A 246 2.82 -4.37 30.01
C GLU A 246 2.28 -5.36 31.05
N SER A 247 1.46 -4.90 32.00
CA SER A 247 0.65 -5.80 32.83
C SER A 247 -0.51 -6.33 31.98
N SER A 248 -0.73 -7.64 32.03
CA SER A 248 -1.57 -8.42 31.11
C SER A 248 -3.10 -8.16 31.21
N SER A 249 -3.54 -7.04 31.77
CA SER A 249 -4.96 -6.70 31.91
C SER A 249 -5.20 -5.22 31.65
N PHE A 250 -5.67 -4.91 30.43
CA PHE A 250 -5.93 -3.56 29.97
C PHE A 250 -7.26 -3.03 30.54
N ASN A 251 -7.16 -2.08 31.47
CA ASN A 251 -8.17 -1.06 31.72
C ASN A 251 -7.49 0.26 31.37
N GLY A 252 -8.13 1.16 30.60
CA GLY A 252 -7.56 2.40 30.04
C GLY A 252 -7.03 3.47 31.02
N SER A 253 -6.43 3.08 32.15
CA SER A 253 -5.84 3.97 33.16
C SER A 253 -4.34 4.24 32.98
N PHE A 254 -3.66 3.61 31.99
CA PHE A 254 -2.21 3.78 31.80
C PHE A 254 -1.81 5.24 31.55
N SER A 255 -2.50 5.91 30.61
CA SER A 255 -2.20 7.32 30.30
C SER A 255 -2.35 8.19 31.55
N GLN A 256 -3.35 7.94 32.39
CA GLN A 256 -3.53 8.65 33.65
C GLN A 256 -2.39 8.38 34.64
N THR A 257 -1.90 7.14 34.77
CA THR A 257 -0.77 6.81 35.64
C THR A 257 0.52 7.48 35.18
N ALA A 258 0.86 7.40 33.89
CA ALA A 258 2.05 8.02 33.33
C ALA A 258 1.99 9.56 33.42
N THR A 259 0.83 10.17 33.13
CA THR A 259 0.63 11.62 33.31
C THR A 259 0.71 12.04 34.77
N THR A 260 0.18 11.24 35.70
CA THR A 260 0.28 11.51 37.15
C THR A 260 1.74 11.44 37.61
N GLN A 261 2.49 10.42 37.17
CA GLN A 261 3.92 10.30 37.47
C GLN A 261 4.71 11.47 36.89
N MET A 262 4.43 11.86 35.63
CA MET A 262 5.06 13.02 35.00
C MET A 262 4.78 14.31 35.79
N GLY A 263 3.55 14.49 36.30
CA GLY A 263 3.19 15.62 37.14
C GLY A 263 3.92 15.64 38.49
N LEU A 264 4.16 14.49 39.12
CA LEU A 264 4.94 14.40 40.35
C LEU A 264 6.42 14.77 40.13
N PHE A 265 7.03 14.29 39.05
CA PHE A 265 8.40 14.63 38.69
C PHE A 265 8.63 16.11 38.47
N VAL A 266 7.68 16.76 37.80
CA VAL A 266 7.69 18.21 37.62
C VAL A 266 7.79 18.92 38.97
N LEU A 267 6.97 18.52 39.94
CA LEU A 267 6.97 19.11 41.27
C LEU A 267 8.30 18.89 42.01
N ASP A 268 8.89 17.70 41.89
CA ASP A 268 10.17 17.37 42.55
C ASP A 268 11.35 18.16 41.97
N ILE A 269 11.41 18.32 40.63
CA ILE A 269 12.41 19.16 39.99
C ILE A 269 12.24 20.62 40.38
N GLU A 270 11.01 21.16 40.31
CA GLU A 270 10.75 22.56 40.68
C GLU A 270 11.16 22.82 42.13
N ASN A 271 10.83 21.91 43.05
CA ASN A 271 11.19 22.02 44.45
C ASN A 271 12.72 21.95 44.64
N THR A 272 13.42 21.04 43.95
CA THR A 272 14.89 20.91 44.04
C THR A 272 15.61 22.15 43.51
N ILE A 273 15.12 22.72 42.40
CA ILE A 273 15.61 23.99 41.84
C ILE A 273 15.39 25.14 42.84
N MET A 274 14.19 25.25 43.42
CA MET A 274 13.85 26.29 44.38
C MET A 274 14.67 26.22 45.67
N ASN A 275 15.05 25.01 46.10
CA ASN A 275 15.92 24.80 47.26
C ASN A 275 17.42 24.97 46.95
N GLY A 276 17.78 25.28 45.70
CA GLY A 276 19.17 25.52 45.28
C GLY A 276 20.04 24.26 45.27
N ALA A 277 19.42 23.08 45.21
CA ALA A 277 20.11 21.78 45.30
C ALA A 277 20.40 21.14 43.92
N PHE A 278 19.85 21.70 42.84
CA PHE A 278 20.03 21.19 41.47
C PHE A 278 21.10 22.00 40.71
N ASN A 279 22.38 21.81 41.06
CA ASN A 279 23.49 22.60 40.48
C ASN A 279 24.43 21.70 39.69
N ILE A 280 24.89 22.16 38.53
CA ILE A 280 25.87 21.43 37.72
C ILE A 280 27.28 21.68 38.28
N SER A 281 28.00 20.60 38.57
CA SER A 281 29.39 20.67 39.07
C SER A 281 30.37 20.24 37.98
N VAL A 282 31.17 21.18 37.48
CA VAL A 282 32.20 20.93 36.45
C VAL A 282 33.57 21.30 37.01
N GLY A 283 34.33 20.28 37.45
CA GLY A 283 35.61 20.51 38.13
C GLY A 283 35.41 21.16 39.50
N ASN A 284 35.98 22.36 39.71
CA ASN A 284 35.80 23.16 40.93
C ASN A 284 34.73 24.25 40.79
N HIS A 285 34.05 24.33 39.65
CA HIS A 285 33.03 25.33 39.38
C HIS A 285 31.65 24.72 39.55
N THR A 286 30.81 25.38 40.34
CA THR A 286 29.39 25.07 40.48
C THR A 286 28.59 26.10 39.69
N ILE A 287 27.79 25.62 38.76
CA ILE A 287 26.91 26.41 37.91
C ILE A 287 25.50 26.27 38.47
N SER A 288 24.90 27.37 38.91
CA SER A 288 23.59 27.34 39.58
C SER A 288 22.44 27.59 38.62
N THR A 289 21.33 26.90 38.86
CA THR A 289 20.07 27.09 38.13
C THR A 289 19.52 28.50 38.34
N ILE A 290 18.85 29.02 37.31
CA ILE A 290 18.07 30.24 37.39
C ILE A 290 16.68 29.88 37.98
N PRO A 291 16.29 30.42 39.15
CA PRO A 291 14.98 30.14 39.73
C PRO A 291 13.85 30.53 38.76
N GLY A 292 12.85 29.66 38.62
CA GLY A 292 11.72 29.87 37.69
C GLY A 292 12.06 29.73 36.20
N SER A 293 13.26 29.26 35.85
CA SER A 293 13.62 28.99 34.45
C SER A 293 13.18 27.62 33.94
N PHE A 294 12.69 26.75 34.83
CA PHE A 294 12.18 25.44 34.45
C PHE A 294 10.92 25.60 33.60
N LYS A 295 10.93 24.98 32.43
CA LYS A 295 9.82 24.99 31.48
C LYS A 295 9.50 23.57 31.07
N ILE A 296 8.21 23.35 30.86
CA ILE A 296 7.64 22.07 30.46
C ILE A 296 6.98 22.31 29.10
N GLY A 297 7.34 21.50 28.11
CA GLY A 297 6.66 21.48 26.83
C GLY A 297 5.43 20.56 26.86
N GLU A 298 4.75 20.45 25.72
CA GLU A 298 3.59 19.57 25.60
C GLU A 298 4.03 18.10 25.65
N THR A 299 3.37 17.29 26.47
CA THR A 299 3.67 15.86 26.59
C THR A 299 3.26 15.12 25.33
N VAL A 300 4.14 14.27 24.81
CA VAL A 300 3.92 13.50 23.58
C VAL A 300 3.79 12.02 23.91
N LEU A 301 2.82 11.34 23.28
CA LEU A 301 2.70 9.89 23.37
C LEU A 301 3.66 9.24 22.37
N VAL A 302 4.40 8.23 22.81
CA VAL A 302 5.36 7.51 21.96
C VAL A 302 5.16 6.02 22.05
N CYS A 303 5.46 5.34 20.95
CA CYS A 303 5.46 3.89 20.89
C CYS A 303 6.89 3.35 20.85
N SER A 304 7.08 2.12 21.33
CA SER A 304 8.33 1.40 21.12
C SER A 304 8.60 1.23 19.62
N GLN A 305 9.87 1.02 19.25
CA GLN A 305 10.25 0.79 17.87
C GLN A 305 9.43 -0.33 17.20
N GLY A 306 9.15 -0.18 15.91
CA GLY A 306 8.32 -1.12 15.16
C GLY A 306 6.81 -0.93 15.36
N ARG A 307 6.38 -0.02 16.23
CA ARG A 307 4.96 0.27 16.51
C ARG A 307 4.59 1.68 16.08
N VAL A 308 3.30 1.91 15.84
CA VAL A 308 2.72 3.20 15.46
C VAL A 308 1.64 3.61 16.45
N LEU A 309 1.52 4.92 16.67
CA LEU A 309 0.50 5.50 17.55
C LEU A 309 -0.80 5.72 16.75
N LYS A 310 -1.88 5.08 17.18
CA LYS A 310 -3.24 5.22 16.62
C LYS A 310 -4.25 5.30 17.75
N ASP A 311 -5.09 6.34 17.75
CA ASP A 311 -6.13 6.57 18.76
C ASP A 311 -5.62 6.44 20.21
N SER A 312 -4.45 7.01 20.50
CA SER A 312 -3.77 6.94 21.80
C SER A 312 -3.37 5.52 22.26
N ALA A 313 -3.29 4.57 21.33
CA ALA A 313 -2.78 3.22 21.54
C ALA A 313 -1.61 2.93 20.60
N CYS A 314 -0.68 2.09 21.03
CA CYS A 314 0.40 1.60 20.19
C CYS A 314 0.00 0.27 19.54
N LEU A 315 0.11 0.23 18.22
CA LEU A 315 -0.13 -0.95 17.40
C LEU A 315 1.18 -1.38 16.75
N SER A 316 1.50 -2.67 16.81
CA SER A 316 2.62 -3.23 16.08
C SER A 316 2.39 -3.12 14.58
N CYS A 317 3.42 -2.77 13.81
CA CYS A 317 3.36 -3.00 12.38
C CYS A 317 3.22 -4.51 12.12
N PRO A 318 2.21 -4.95 11.35
CA PRO A 318 2.00 -6.37 11.07
C PRO A 318 3.15 -6.94 10.23
N ALA A 319 3.23 -8.27 10.16
CA ALA A 319 4.10 -8.97 9.21
C ALA A 319 3.88 -8.44 7.77
N GLY A 320 4.94 -8.48 6.96
CA GLY A 320 5.00 -7.88 5.63
C GLY A 320 5.13 -6.35 5.63
N THR A 321 5.18 -5.73 6.81
CA THR A 321 5.36 -4.28 6.94
C THR A 321 6.45 -3.95 7.95
N PHE A 322 7.00 -2.74 7.86
CA PHE A 322 7.96 -2.20 8.81
C PHE A 322 7.59 -0.78 9.24
N SER A 323 8.02 -0.38 10.44
CA SER A 323 7.77 0.97 10.95
C SER A 323 8.86 1.95 10.56
N ASN A 324 8.48 3.13 10.06
CA ASN A 324 9.36 4.30 9.93
C ASN A 324 9.27 5.24 11.16
N GLY A 325 8.59 4.83 12.23
CA GLY A 325 8.34 5.62 13.44
C GLY A 325 6.98 6.34 13.47
N THR A 326 6.35 6.61 12.33
CA THR A 326 5.05 7.30 12.25
C THR A 326 3.98 6.46 11.57
N SER A 327 4.36 5.64 10.59
CA SER A 327 3.50 4.75 9.83
C SER A 327 4.14 3.38 9.63
N CYS A 328 3.30 2.40 9.30
CA CYS A 328 3.76 1.11 8.82
C CYS A 328 3.80 1.13 7.29
N THR A 329 4.94 0.76 6.73
CA THR A 329 5.19 0.74 5.28
C THR A 329 5.34 -0.70 4.82
N ASP A 330 4.84 -1.00 3.62
CA ASP A 330 4.94 -2.36 3.08
C ASP A 330 6.39 -2.70 2.73
N CYS A 331 6.75 -3.97 2.93
CA CYS A 331 8.01 -4.47 2.40
C CYS A 331 8.00 -4.37 0.87
N PRO A 332 9.00 -3.74 0.25
CA PRO A 332 9.08 -3.65 -1.20
C PRO A 332 9.34 -5.03 -1.82
N PRO A 333 9.06 -5.21 -3.12
CA PRO A 333 9.47 -6.40 -3.87
C PRO A 333 10.96 -6.75 -3.65
N GLY A 334 11.26 -8.03 -3.56
CA GLY A 334 12.59 -8.55 -3.17
C GLY A 334 12.83 -8.64 -1.66
N PHE A 335 11.89 -8.19 -0.84
CA PHE A 335 11.98 -8.24 0.62
C PHE A 335 10.71 -8.84 1.23
N TYR A 336 10.86 -9.38 2.44
CA TYR A 336 9.76 -9.93 3.25
C TYR A 336 9.93 -9.58 4.73
N GLN A 337 8.88 -9.79 5.52
CA GLN A 337 8.95 -9.63 6.97
C GLN A 337 7.99 -10.58 7.69
N ASP A 338 8.53 -11.54 8.45
CA ASP A 338 7.77 -12.60 9.12
C ASP A 338 7.25 -12.25 10.52
N LYS A 339 7.72 -11.14 11.09
CA LYS A 339 7.40 -10.75 12.46
C LYS A 339 6.72 -9.39 12.53
N GLU A 340 5.87 -9.26 13.54
CA GLU A 340 5.31 -7.97 13.92
C GLU A 340 6.38 -7.09 14.59
N ALA A 341 6.11 -5.78 14.60
CA ALA A 341 6.91 -4.77 15.28
C ALA A 341 8.37 -4.69 14.80
N GLN A 342 8.59 -4.85 13.49
CA GLN A 342 9.89 -4.71 12.88
C GLN A 342 10.09 -3.31 12.29
N ILE A 343 11.35 -2.88 12.22
CA ILE A 343 11.76 -1.56 11.71
C ILE A 343 12.40 -1.65 10.31
N SER A 344 12.57 -2.86 9.78
CA SER A 344 13.11 -3.10 8.45
C SER A 344 12.58 -4.43 7.90
N CYS A 345 12.69 -4.60 6.59
CA CYS A 345 12.38 -5.86 5.91
C CYS A 345 13.65 -6.67 5.65
N LEU A 346 13.50 -7.99 5.65
CA LEU A 346 14.55 -8.95 5.34
C LEU A 346 14.66 -9.14 3.83
N PRO A 347 15.87 -9.14 3.24
CA PRO A 347 16.02 -9.42 1.82
C PRO A 347 15.76 -10.91 1.54
N CYS A 348 15.22 -11.20 0.36
CA CYS A 348 15.17 -12.56 -0.17
C CYS A 348 16.59 -13.13 -0.39
N LEU A 349 16.70 -14.46 -0.37
CA LEU A 349 17.97 -15.17 -0.59
C LEU A 349 18.41 -15.02 -2.05
N ASN A 350 19.72 -15.14 -2.29
CA ASN A 350 20.34 -14.88 -3.60
C ASN A 350 19.67 -15.69 -4.73
N GLY A 351 19.20 -15.00 -5.77
CA GLY A 351 18.49 -15.59 -6.90
C GLY A 351 16.98 -15.72 -6.72
N THR A 352 16.43 -15.27 -5.59
CA THR A 352 14.98 -15.24 -5.32
C THR A 352 14.51 -13.83 -5.00
N ALA A 353 13.26 -13.51 -5.33
CA ALA A 353 12.61 -12.24 -5.01
C ALA A 353 11.11 -12.43 -4.77
N THR A 354 10.51 -11.53 -4.01
CA THR A 354 9.05 -11.37 -3.95
C THR A 354 8.63 -10.43 -5.06
N TYR A 355 7.63 -10.81 -5.87
CA TYR A 355 7.18 -9.99 -7.00
C TYR A 355 6.15 -8.92 -6.62
N HIS A 356 5.49 -9.10 -5.48
CA HIS A 356 4.53 -8.15 -4.94
C HIS A 356 5.06 -7.55 -3.63
N PRO A 357 4.62 -6.33 -3.26
CA PRO A 357 4.92 -5.76 -1.96
C PRO A 357 4.24 -6.57 -0.84
N ARG A 358 4.63 -6.30 0.40
CA ARG A 358 4.05 -6.86 1.64
C ARG A 358 4.18 -8.38 1.76
N ALA A 359 5.28 -8.96 1.30
CA ALA A 359 5.53 -10.37 1.53
C ALA A 359 5.74 -10.65 3.03
N VAL A 360 4.98 -11.60 3.57
CA VAL A 360 4.97 -11.91 5.01
C VAL A 360 5.92 -13.05 5.34
N SER A 361 6.46 -13.77 4.35
CA SER A 361 7.38 -14.87 4.62
C SER A 361 8.45 -15.07 3.56
N ALA A 362 9.54 -15.73 3.96
CA ALA A 362 10.61 -16.13 3.07
C ALA A 362 10.15 -17.13 1.99
N GLU A 363 9.07 -17.88 2.24
CA GLU A 363 8.52 -18.80 1.25
C GLU A 363 7.84 -18.10 0.07
N GLU A 364 7.56 -16.81 0.19
CA GLU A 364 7.07 -15.97 -0.92
C GLU A 364 8.22 -15.47 -1.81
N CYS A 365 9.47 -15.66 -1.39
CA CYS A 365 10.63 -15.43 -2.25
C CYS A 365 10.72 -16.56 -3.29
N GLN A 366 10.42 -16.23 -4.53
CA GLN A 366 10.43 -17.16 -5.65
C GLN A 366 11.71 -16.99 -6.45
N GLU A 367 12.22 -18.08 -7.04
CA GLU A 367 13.36 -18.01 -7.96
C GLU A 367 13.03 -17.02 -9.07
N MET A 368 13.94 -16.08 -9.31
CA MET A 368 13.80 -15.20 -10.47
C MET A 368 13.85 -16.07 -11.71
N CYS A 369 12.72 -16.20 -12.40
CA CYS A 369 12.64 -16.98 -13.62
C CYS A 369 13.71 -16.48 -14.61
N GLU A 370 14.62 -17.38 -15.01
CA GLU A 370 15.63 -17.10 -16.03
C GLU A 370 14.93 -16.71 -17.34
N HIS A 371 15.59 -15.86 -18.14
CA HIS A 371 15.14 -15.50 -19.50
C HIS A 371 14.61 -16.76 -20.22
N ASN A 372 13.30 -16.74 -20.56
CA ASN A 372 12.50 -17.80 -21.22
C ASN A 372 11.59 -18.68 -20.33
N THR A 373 11.36 -18.33 -19.06
CA THR A 373 10.35 -18.99 -18.20
C THR A 373 9.39 -17.97 -17.59
N PHE A 374 8.12 -18.36 -17.37
CA PHE A 374 7.10 -17.50 -16.74
C PHE A 374 6.49 -18.18 -15.50
N ASP A 375 6.02 -17.37 -14.55
CA ASP A 375 5.30 -17.85 -13.37
C ASP A 375 3.87 -18.27 -13.74
N ASP A 376 3.58 -19.55 -13.52
CA ASP A 376 2.22 -20.07 -13.58
C ASP A 376 1.53 -19.80 -12.23
N GLU A 377 0.57 -18.86 -12.21
CA GLU A 377 -0.22 -18.46 -11.03
C GLU A 377 -0.91 -19.64 -10.32
N THR A 378 -1.03 -20.80 -10.96
CA THR A 378 -1.62 -22.01 -10.35
C THR A 378 -0.62 -22.93 -9.67
N THR A 379 0.68 -22.81 -9.94
CA THR A 379 1.70 -23.77 -9.46
C THR A 379 2.93 -23.17 -8.78
N ASN A 380 3.14 -21.85 -8.80
CA ASN A 380 4.29 -21.18 -8.14
C ASN A 380 5.66 -21.79 -8.55
N HIS A 381 5.79 -22.20 -9.81
CA HIS A 381 7.01 -22.72 -10.40
C HIS A 381 7.26 -22.08 -11.76
N CYS A 382 8.51 -21.73 -12.06
CA CYS A 382 8.93 -21.29 -13.38
C CYS A 382 8.65 -22.42 -14.39
N LYS A 383 7.65 -22.22 -15.24
CA LYS A 383 7.38 -23.15 -16.34
C LYS A 383 8.27 -22.79 -17.50
N ASN A 384 9.01 -23.79 -17.99
CA ASN A 384 9.52 -23.77 -19.36
C ASN A 384 8.34 -23.56 -20.29
N MET A 385 8.43 -22.53 -21.12
CA MET A 385 7.50 -22.32 -22.21
C MET A 385 7.50 -23.61 -23.04
N SER A 386 6.42 -24.39 -22.95
CA SER A 386 6.22 -25.56 -23.81
C SER A 386 5.86 -25.02 -25.18
N ILE A 387 6.86 -24.48 -25.86
CA ILE A 387 6.72 -23.98 -27.22
C ILE A 387 6.56 -25.20 -28.12
N THR A 388 5.33 -25.69 -28.26
CA THR A 388 4.97 -26.38 -29.49
C THR A 388 5.08 -25.33 -30.61
N ALA A 389 6.13 -25.51 -31.43
CA ALA A 389 6.60 -24.68 -32.55
C ALA A 389 7.55 -23.53 -32.15
N ALA A 390 8.86 -23.81 -32.25
CA ALA A 390 9.93 -22.81 -32.14
C ALA A 390 9.53 -21.48 -32.82
N PRO A 391 9.72 -20.32 -32.17
CA PRO A 391 9.41 -19.06 -32.82
C PRO A 391 10.41 -18.84 -33.95
N GLU A 392 9.90 -18.54 -35.14
CA GLU A 392 10.71 -18.22 -36.31
C GLU A 392 11.57 -16.99 -35.98
N ILE A 393 12.89 -17.21 -35.85
CA ILE A 393 13.87 -16.13 -35.68
C ILE A 393 13.84 -15.28 -36.96
N GLY A 394 13.36 -14.04 -36.82
CA GLY A 394 13.46 -13.03 -37.87
C GLY A 394 14.92 -12.69 -38.18
N SER A 395 15.17 -12.11 -39.35
CA SER A 395 16.53 -11.74 -39.77
C SER A 395 17.12 -10.74 -38.77
N HIS A 396 18.34 -11.02 -38.27
CA HIS A 396 19.10 -10.29 -37.24
C HIS A 396 18.85 -10.65 -35.76
N GLY A 397 18.17 -11.77 -35.46
CA GLY A 397 18.17 -12.31 -34.09
C GLY A 397 17.20 -11.62 -33.13
N CYS A 398 16.27 -10.81 -33.66
CA CYS A 398 15.18 -10.21 -32.91
C CYS A 398 13.84 -10.92 -33.22
N PRO A 399 12.85 -10.88 -32.29
CA PRO A 399 11.52 -11.40 -32.54
C PRO A 399 10.82 -10.71 -33.73
N PRO A 400 9.84 -11.37 -34.38
CA PRO A 400 8.99 -10.73 -35.39
C PRO A 400 8.39 -9.41 -34.86
N ASP A 401 8.24 -8.43 -35.74
CA ASP A 401 7.66 -7.10 -35.44
C ASP A 401 8.46 -6.22 -34.47
N THR A 402 9.74 -6.56 -34.23
CA THR A 402 10.69 -5.73 -33.47
C THR A 402 11.81 -5.20 -34.36
N VAL A 403 12.37 -4.04 -34.00
CA VAL A 403 13.47 -3.37 -34.71
C VAL A 403 14.77 -3.55 -33.90
N PRO A 404 15.84 -4.13 -34.48
CA PRO A 404 17.13 -4.24 -33.80
C PRO A 404 17.85 -2.89 -33.74
N TYR A 405 18.41 -2.56 -32.58
CA TYR A 405 19.39 -1.48 -32.44
C TYR A 405 20.44 -1.84 -31.36
N SER A 406 21.72 -1.68 -31.71
CA SER A 406 22.83 -2.12 -30.86
C SER A 406 22.67 -3.61 -30.48
N ASN A 407 22.61 -3.94 -29.19
CA ASN A 407 22.40 -5.30 -28.68
C ASN A 407 20.97 -5.55 -28.16
N SER A 408 20.00 -4.73 -28.56
CA SER A 408 18.62 -4.76 -28.07
C SER A 408 17.61 -4.78 -29.22
N CYS A 409 16.41 -5.28 -28.94
CA CYS A 409 15.27 -5.29 -29.86
C CYS A 409 14.16 -4.39 -29.31
N TYR A 410 13.61 -3.53 -30.14
CA TYR A 410 12.64 -2.51 -29.73
C TYR A 410 11.31 -2.71 -30.44
N ILE A 411 10.22 -2.50 -29.73
CA ILE A 411 8.88 -2.46 -30.29
C ILE A 411 8.14 -1.26 -29.72
N LEU A 412 7.41 -0.56 -30.59
CA LEU A 412 6.49 0.49 -30.18
C LEU A 412 5.09 -0.11 -30.10
N LEU A 413 4.47 -0.02 -28.93
CA LEU A 413 3.11 -0.48 -28.70
C LEU A 413 2.16 0.73 -28.84
N ASP A 414 1.19 0.64 -29.74
CA ASP A 414 0.23 1.72 -30.03
C ASP A 414 -0.98 1.73 -29.05
N GLU A 415 -0.79 1.14 -27.86
CA GLU A 415 -1.81 1.06 -26.82
C GLU A 415 -1.62 2.21 -25.81
N SER A 416 -2.68 2.99 -25.58
CA SER A 416 -2.66 4.04 -24.56
C SER A 416 -2.79 3.43 -23.17
N ALA A 417 -1.80 3.68 -22.31
CA ALA A 417 -1.73 3.16 -20.94
C ALA A 417 -1.09 4.18 -19.99
N ASP A 418 -1.44 4.11 -18.70
CA ASP A 418 -0.65 4.76 -17.65
C ASP A 418 0.72 4.08 -17.49
N TYR A 419 1.67 4.75 -16.86
CA TYR A 419 3.06 4.28 -16.73
C TYR A 419 3.17 2.87 -16.16
N MET A 420 2.42 2.57 -15.09
CA MET A 420 2.49 1.27 -14.41
C MET A 420 1.87 0.15 -15.27
N THR A 421 0.81 0.47 -15.99
CA THR A 421 0.19 -0.45 -16.95
C THR A 421 1.12 -0.69 -18.15
N ALA A 422 1.72 0.36 -18.73
CA ALA A 422 2.68 0.26 -19.82
C ALA A 422 3.90 -0.60 -19.43
N ARG A 423 4.41 -0.40 -18.21
CA ARG A 423 5.49 -1.23 -17.64
C ARG A 423 5.13 -2.71 -17.62
N LYS A 424 3.95 -3.06 -17.08
CA LYS A 424 3.48 -4.44 -17.04
C LYS A 424 3.27 -5.05 -18.42
N ILE A 425 2.78 -4.27 -19.38
CA ILE A 425 2.58 -4.75 -20.76
C ILE A 425 3.93 -5.13 -21.37
N CYS A 426 4.94 -4.25 -21.28
CA CYS A 426 6.28 -4.55 -21.78
C CYS A 426 6.91 -5.78 -21.10
N GLU A 427 6.76 -5.90 -19.78
CA GLU A 427 7.21 -7.05 -19.00
C GLU A 427 6.52 -8.35 -19.44
N SER A 428 5.20 -8.33 -19.69
CA SER A 428 4.44 -9.49 -20.17
C SER A 428 4.82 -9.92 -21.59
N GLY A 429 5.34 -9.00 -22.41
CA GLY A 429 5.85 -9.26 -23.76
C GLY A 429 7.28 -9.79 -23.81
N GLY A 430 7.91 -10.04 -22.66
CA GLY A 430 9.31 -10.50 -22.58
C GLY A 430 10.35 -9.39 -22.73
N GLY A 431 9.95 -8.13 -22.58
CA GLY A 431 10.82 -6.95 -22.59
C GLY A 431 10.63 -6.09 -21.34
N TYR A 432 11.00 -4.82 -21.43
CA TYR A 432 10.78 -3.83 -20.38
C TYR A 432 10.69 -2.44 -21.03
N LEU A 433 10.07 -1.46 -20.35
CA LEU A 433 10.07 -0.07 -20.86
C LEU A 433 11.50 0.40 -21.13
N VAL A 434 11.69 1.11 -22.24
CA VAL A 434 13.04 1.36 -22.77
C VAL A 434 13.95 2.12 -21.80
N VAL A 435 15.18 1.64 -21.64
CA VAL A 435 16.23 2.29 -20.86
C VAL A 435 17.10 3.07 -21.84
N VAL A 436 17.23 4.38 -21.66
CA VAL A 436 17.93 5.26 -22.62
C VAL A 436 19.18 5.83 -21.98
N LYS A 437 20.35 5.25 -22.26
CA LYS A 437 21.61 5.60 -21.57
C LYS A 437 22.57 6.45 -22.38
N ASP A 438 22.30 6.67 -23.67
CA ASP A 438 23.13 7.50 -24.53
C ASP A 438 22.35 8.20 -25.65
N GLU A 439 23.04 9.14 -26.31
CA GLU A 439 22.48 9.94 -27.41
C GLU A 439 22.06 9.08 -28.61
N GLY A 440 22.80 8.01 -28.89
CA GLY A 440 22.53 7.15 -30.02
C GLY A 440 21.20 6.43 -29.87
N GLU A 441 20.96 5.86 -28.69
CA GLU A 441 19.70 5.20 -28.34
C GLU A 441 18.53 6.18 -28.29
N HIS A 442 18.73 7.37 -27.72
CA HIS A 442 17.72 8.43 -27.74
C HIS A 442 17.34 8.84 -29.17
N GLN A 443 18.34 9.06 -30.04
CA GLN A 443 18.09 9.44 -31.43
C GLN A 443 17.43 8.31 -32.23
N PHE A 444 17.83 7.06 -31.99
CA PHE A 444 17.20 5.89 -32.60
C PHE A 444 15.71 5.83 -32.29
N LEU A 445 15.32 6.03 -31.02
CA LEU A 445 13.91 6.09 -30.63
C LEU A 445 13.19 7.22 -31.34
N ILE A 446 13.73 8.45 -31.31
CA ILE A 446 13.13 9.61 -31.99
C ILE A 446 12.91 9.38 -33.49
N ASP A 447 13.83 8.70 -34.16
CA ASP A 447 13.74 8.42 -35.60
C ASP A 447 12.72 7.31 -35.95
N HIS A 448 12.36 6.46 -34.98
CA HIS A 448 11.40 5.36 -35.13
C HIS A 448 10.05 5.63 -34.46
N LEU A 449 9.87 6.80 -33.84
CA LEU A 449 8.59 7.27 -33.32
C LEU A 449 7.74 7.91 -34.44
N ASN A 450 6.44 7.59 -34.45
CA ASN A 450 5.47 8.40 -35.17
C ASN A 450 5.35 9.75 -34.45
N SER A 451 5.50 10.84 -35.20
CA SER A 451 5.91 12.14 -34.65
C SER A 451 4.94 12.83 -33.69
N THR A 452 3.78 12.27 -33.31
CA THR A 452 2.75 13.03 -32.58
C THR A 452 2.35 12.45 -31.22
N VAL A 453 3.03 11.41 -30.73
CA VAL A 453 2.63 10.70 -29.50
C VAL A 453 3.77 10.65 -28.51
N ASP A 454 3.46 10.94 -27.24
CA ASP A 454 4.37 10.80 -26.11
C ASP A 454 4.51 9.32 -25.73
N ILE A 455 5.73 8.88 -25.45
CA ILE A 455 6.00 7.48 -25.13
C ILE A 455 6.69 7.33 -23.79
N TRP A 456 6.18 6.43 -22.96
CA TRP A 456 6.80 6.08 -21.69
C TRP A 456 8.18 5.45 -21.91
N ILE A 457 9.14 5.87 -21.09
CA ILE A 457 10.44 5.21 -20.98
C ILE A 457 10.56 4.61 -19.58
N GLY A 458 11.49 3.69 -19.36
CA GLY A 458 11.60 2.98 -18.08
C GLY A 458 12.27 3.79 -16.97
N LEU A 459 12.10 5.11 -16.89
CA LEU A 459 12.73 5.99 -15.89
C LEU A 459 11.66 6.62 -14.99
N ASP A 460 11.84 6.53 -13.67
CA ASP A 460 10.95 7.10 -12.67
C ASP A 460 11.66 7.43 -11.35
N ASP A 461 11.07 8.30 -10.53
CA ASP A 461 11.51 8.59 -9.16
C ASP A 461 10.42 8.31 -8.11
N ILE A 462 9.45 7.45 -8.46
CA ILE A 462 8.30 7.03 -7.63
C ILE A 462 8.70 6.62 -6.20
N ILE A 463 9.88 6.01 -6.04
CA ILE A 463 10.38 5.53 -4.74
C ILE A 463 10.98 6.65 -3.89
N ASN A 464 11.65 7.61 -4.51
CA ASN A 464 12.33 8.70 -3.81
C ASN A 464 12.42 9.93 -4.70
N GLU A 465 11.55 10.91 -4.43
CA GLU A 465 11.46 12.19 -5.14
C GLU A 465 12.83 12.81 -5.44
N GLY A 466 13.05 13.19 -6.69
CA GLY A 466 14.31 13.74 -7.20
C GLY A 466 15.42 12.71 -7.44
N THR A 467 15.16 11.41 -7.22
CA THR A 467 16.11 10.31 -7.47
C THR A 467 15.58 9.35 -8.54
N PHE A 468 15.84 9.70 -9.80
CA PHE A 468 15.42 8.89 -10.94
C PHE A 468 16.21 7.58 -11.07
N VAL A 469 15.49 6.48 -11.18
CA VAL A 469 15.99 5.11 -11.32
C VAL A 469 15.29 4.44 -12.50
N TYR A 470 16.03 3.69 -13.30
CA TYR A 470 15.47 2.91 -14.38
C TYR A 470 14.80 1.63 -13.86
N ASN A 471 13.86 1.09 -14.61
CA ASN A 471 13.19 -0.18 -14.35
C ASN A 471 14.16 -1.40 -14.29
N ASP A 472 15.35 -1.30 -14.86
CA ASP A 472 16.45 -2.26 -14.70
C ASP A 472 17.24 -2.10 -13.37
N GLY A 473 16.84 -1.16 -12.50
CA GLY A 473 17.45 -0.83 -11.22
C GLY A 473 18.67 0.09 -11.31
N SER A 474 19.09 0.49 -12.51
CA SER A 474 20.24 1.39 -12.68
C SER A 474 19.85 2.86 -12.43
N PRO A 475 20.71 3.67 -11.79
CA PRO A 475 20.41 5.08 -11.55
C PRO A 475 20.50 5.89 -12.85
N LEU A 476 19.83 7.05 -12.88
CA LEU A 476 20.04 8.04 -13.94
C LEU A 476 21.52 8.42 -14.01
N GLY A 477 22.15 8.12 -15.15
CA GLY A 477 23.57 8.39 -15.39
C GLY A 477 23.84 9.84 -15.78
N ALA A 478 25.03 10.08 -16.37
CA ALA A 478 25.41 11.42 -16.85
C ALA A 478 24.62 11.88 -18.09
N PHE A 479 23.96 10.95 -18.79
CA PHE A 479 23.15 11.26 -19.96
C PHE A 479 21.71 11.56 -19.53
N SER A 480 21.23 12.75 -19.88
CA SER A 480 19.83 13.15 -19.70
C SER A 480 19.43 14.12 -20.79
N LYS A 481 18.23 13.94 -21.36
CA LYS A 481 17.65 14.78 -22.42
C LYS A 481 16.33 15.41 -21.99
N TRP A 482 16.32 15.98 -20.79
CA TRP A 482 15.15 16.68 -20.26
C TRP A 482 14.73 17.83 -21.18
N ALA A 483 13.42 17.98 -21.36
CA ALA A 483 12.85 19.13 -22.05
C ALA A 483 13.14 20.42 -21.27
N HIS A 484 12.99 21.56 -21.93
CA HIS A 484 13.27 22.84 -21.29
C HIS A 484 12.33 23.05 -20.09
N GLY A 485 12.92 23.13 -18.89
CA GLY A 485 12.18 23.30 -17.64
C GLY A 485 11.78 21.99 -16.96
N GLU A 486 12.25 20.83 -17.43
CA GLU A 486 12.08 19.53 -16.78
C GLU A 486 13.40 19.05 -16.13
N PRO A 487 13.33 18.18 -15.10
CA PRO A 487 12.12 17.77 -14.37
C PRO A 487 11.63 18.89 -13.44
N ASN A 488 10.33 19.18 -13.42
CA ASN A 488 9.76 20.24 -12.56
C ASN A 488 8.83 19.76 -11.44
N ASP A 489 8.58 18.45 -11.35
CA ASP A 489 7.62 17.88 -10.40
C ASP A 489 6.29 18.68 -10.37
N GLY A 490 5.71 18.88 -11.54
CA GLY A 490 4.56 19.76 -11.75
C GLY A 490 3.35 19.34 -10.92
N GLY A 491 3.15 19.99 -9.77
CA GLY A 491 2.05 19.69 -8.86
C GLY A 491 2.36 18.61 -7.81
N GLY A 492 3.63 18.20 -7.65
CA GLY A 492 4.07 17.28 -6.59
C GLY A 492 3.88 15.79 -6.86
N ASN A 493 3.56 15.42 -8.11
CA ASN A 493 3.09 14.08 -8.48
C ASN A 493 3.58 13.66 -9.90
N GLN A 494 4.71 14.18 -10.38
CA GLN A 494 5.22 13.85 -11.73
C GLN A 494 6.42 12.92 -11.68
N ASP A 495 6.14 11.68 -11.32
CA ASP A 495 7.20 10.73 -10.97
C ASP A 495 7.67 9.87 -12.15
N CYS A 496 7.01 9.98 -13.31
CA CYS A 496 7.15 9.07 -14.45
C CYS A 496 7.64 9.80 -15.71
N VAL A 497 8.60 9.22 -16.43
CA VAL A 497 9.26 9.91 -17.55
C VAL A 497 8.80 9.39 -18.90
N HIS A 498 8.57 10.31 -19.83
CA HIS A 498 8.25 10.03 -21.23
C HIS A 498 9.14 10.83 -22.17
N ILE A 499 9.29 10.36 -23.41
CA ILE A 499 9.82 11.16 -24.51
C ILE A 499 8.65 11.86 -25.19
N CYS A 500 8.72 13.19 -25.33
CA CYS A 500 7.70 13.95 -26.01
C CYS A 500 7.70 13.68 -27.53
N GLY A 501 6.52 13.54 -28.13
CA GLY A 501 6.33 13.55 -29.58
C GLY A 501 6.81 14.88 -30.21
N ARG A 502 7.13 14.88 -31.52
CA ARG A 502 7.69 16.01 -32.28
C ARG A 502 6.66 17.01 -32.82
#